data_AF-A0A849QHL0-F1
#
_entry.id   AF-A0A849QHL0-F1
#
_cell.length_a   1.000
_cell.length_b   1.000
_cell.length_c   1.000
_cell.angle_alpha   90.00
_cell.angle_beta   90.00
_cell.angle_gamma   90.00
#
_symmetry.space_group_name_H-M   'P 1'
#
loop_
_entity.id
_entity.type
_entity.pdbx_description
1 polymer ?
#
loop_
_entity_poly.entity_id
_entity_poly.type
_entity_poly.pdbx_seq_one_letter_code
_entity_poly.pdbx_strand_id
1 'polypeptide(L)'
;MAGFNAADMEFDRNILQALLYYSTTEDDFMLPTIEEFILSEVVNGTLEYLDRDAGKVRYRTRGFDRNSFEKEIWNYFEEESSLSDREIDSDVMASIERMASYHIVYPDGPDGPYSTAGLYSCFKTVLPSGAGMSSTFSLSQEVIYRVKKEVILSLSEAVRGDVEGIGKIMRRYINEDLGYIRKKYRW
;
A
#
# COMPACT_ATOMS: atom_id res chain seq x y z
N MET A 1 -0.45 -24.20 3.05
CA MET A 1 -0.79 -22.77 3.06
C MET A 1 -1.28 -22.45 4.45
N ALA A 2 -0.55 -21.64 5.21
CA ALA A 2 -1.11 -21.05 6.42
C ALA A 2 -2.22 -20.10 5.94
N GLY A 3 -3.47 -20.43 6.20
CA GLY A 3 -4.57 -19.51 5.91
C GLY A 3 -4.36 -18.28 6.78
N PHE A 4 -4.36 -17.09 6.19
CA PHE A 4 -4.39 -15.84 6.95
C PHE A 4 -5.54 -15.92 7.96
N ASN A 5 -5.25 -15.72 9.24
CA ASN A 5 -6.32 -15.70 10.24
C ASN A 5 -7.14 -14.40 10.03
N ALA A 6 -8.43 -14.43 10.37
CA ALA A 6 -9.31 -13.29 10.11
C ALA A 6 -8.89 -12.00 10.85
N ALA A 7 -8.24 -12.13 12.01
CA ALA A 7 -7.74 -11.01 12.79
C ALA A 7 -6.54 -10.33 12.12
N ASP A 8 -5.62 -11.10 11.51
CA ASP A 8 -4.48 -10.55 10.76
C ASP A 8 -4.98 -9.71 9.58
N MET A 9 -5.98 -10.22 8.84
CA MET A 9 -6.57 -9.47 7.72
C MET A 9 -7.27 -8.18 8.17
N GLU A 10 -7.95 -8.20 9.33
CA GLU A 10 -8.58 -7.01 9.89
C GLU A 10 -7.53 -5.98 10.33
N PHE A 11 -6.46 -6.43 10.96
CA PHE A 11 -5.34 -5.58 11.35
C PHE A 11 -4.66 -4.97 10.12
N ASP A 12 -4.35 -5.75 9.10
CA ASP A 12 -3.73 -5.27 7.85
C ASP A 12 -4.61 -4.24 7.15
N ARG A 13 -5.94 -4.46 7.15
CA ARG A 13 -6.89 -3.47 6.65
C ARG A 13 -6.86 -2.17 7.44
N ASN A 14 -6.77 -2.26 8.77
CA ASN A 14 -6.69 -1.11 9.65
C ASN A 14 -5.41 -0.31 9.42
N ILE A 15 -4.26 -0.99 9.29
CA ILE A 15 -2.97 -0.37 8.97
C ILE A 15 -3.05 0.32 7.61
N LEU A 16 -3.50 -0.37 6.56
CA LEU A 16 -3.62 0.24 5.22
C LEU A 16 -4.52 1.49 5.23
N GLN A 17 -5.69 1.41 5.87
CA GLN A 17 -6.59 2.57 5.93
C GLN A 17 -5.98 3.75 6.69
N ALA A 18 -5.23 3.50 7.77
CA ALA A 18 -4.54 4.55 8.51
C ALA A 18 -3.38 5.15 7.71
N LEU A 19 -2.59 4.32 7.02
CA LEU A 19 -1.54 4.77 6.09
C LEU A 19 -2.12 5.69 5.00
N LEU A 20 -3.20 5.25 4.34
CA LEU A 20 -3.87 6.03 3.31
C LEU A 20 -4.46 7.33 3.88
N TYR A 21 -5.09 7.27 5.05
CA TYR A 21 -5.60 8.47 5.72
C TYR A 21 -4.49 9.49 5.99
N TYR A 22 -3.39 9.08 6.61
CA TYR A 22 -2.26 9.98 6.88
C TYR A 22 -1.53 10.44 5.62
N SER A 23 -1.63 9.68 4.53
CA SER A 23 -1.10 10.10 3.23
C SER A 23 -1.94 11.19 2.56
N THR A 24 -3.20 11.37 2.94
CA THR A 24 -4.06 12.45 2.44
C THR A 24 -3.99 13.73 3.27
N THR A 25 -4.45 14.87 2.71
CA THR A 25 -4.61 16.14 3.43
C THR A 25 -6.09 16.53 3.51
N GLU A 26 -6.46 17.44 4.43
CA GLU A 26 -7.83 17.96 4.51
C GLU A 26 -8.29 18.67 3.23
N ASP A 27 -7.34 19.16 2.42
CA ASP A 27 -7.59 19.93 1.19
C ASP A 27 -7.44 19.12 -0.11
N ASP A 28 -6.75 17.96 -0.07
CA ASP A 28 -6.57 17.06 -1.21
C ASP A 28 -6.53 15.59 -0.72
N PHE A 29 -7.62 14.87 -0.99
CA PHE A 29 -7.82 13.46 -0.64
C PHE A 29 -7.62 12.51 -1.81
N MET A 30 -7.05 12.99 -2.92
CA MET A 30 -6.91 12.16 -4.11
C MET A 30 -5.83 11.09 -3.92
N LEU A 31 -6.16 9.87 -4.32
CA LEU A 31 -5.30 8.69 -4.29
C LEU A 31 -5.37 8.01 -5.66
N PRO A 32 -4.31 7.34 -6.12
CA PRO A 32 -4.36 6.57 -7.36
C PRO A 32 -5.26 5.33 -7.21
N THR A 33 -6.04 4.99 -8.23
CA THR A 33 -6.86 3.76 -8.24
C THR A 33 -6.09 2.51 -8.64
N ILE A 34 -4.84 2.68 -9.09
CA ILE A 34 -3.96 1.63 -9.58
C ILE A 34 -3.28 0.97 -8.38
N GLU A 35 -3.51 -0.33 -8.17
CA GLU A 35 -3.03 -1.05 -6.98
C GLU A 35 -1.50 -1.10 -6.91
N GLU A 36 -0.81 -1.18 -8.06
CA GLU A 36 0.64 -1.13 -8.12
C GLU A 36 1.22 0.15 -7.54
N PHE A 37 0.53 1.28 -7.74
CA PHE A 37 0.97 2.57 -7.19
C PHE A 37 0.95 2.46 -5.68
N ILE A 38 -0.22 2.17 -5.10
CA ILE A 38 -0.37 2.05 -3.64
C ILE A 38 0.60 1.05 -3.01
N LEU A 39 0.86 -0.10 -3.66
CA LEU A 39 1.88 -1.04 -3.20
C LEU A 39 3.27 -0.40 -3.15
N SER A 40 3.65 0.33 -4.20
CA SER A 40 4.91 1.06 -4.22
C SER A 40 4.98 2.15 -3.17
N GLU A 41 3.88 2.85 -2.92
CA GLU A 41 3.78 3.88 -1.91
C GLU A 41 4.06 3.32 -0.52
N VAL A 42 3.39 2.22 -0.16
CA VAL A 42 3.61 1.54 1.12
C VAL A 42 5.06 1.11 1.26
N VAL A 43 5.66 0.49 0.24
CA VAL A 43 7.06 0.04 0.28
C VAL A 43 8.03 1.21 0.40
N ASN A 44 7.93 2.21 -0.49
CA ASN A 44 8.85 3.35 -0.51
C ASN A 44 8.71 4.20 0.76
N GLY A 45 7.47 4.43 1.22
CA GLY A 45 7.21 5.14 2.46
C GLY A 45 7.82 4.43 3.67
N THR A 46 7.75 3.10 3.70
CA THR A 46 8.35 2.30 4.78
C THR A 46 9.86 2.32 4.72
N LEU A 47 10.46 2.11 3.55
CA LEU A 47 11.92 2.11 3.40
C LEU A 47 12.52 3.46 3.78
N GLU A 48 11.94 4.58 3.32
CA GLU A 48 12.44 5.89 3.73
C GLU A 48 12.18 6.18 5.21
N TYR A 49 11.08 5.68 5.78
CA TYR A 49 10.86 5.77 7.23
C TYR A 49 11.95 5.03 8.01
N LEU A 50 12.49 3.95 7.47
CA LEU A 50 13.63 3.19 7.99
C LEU A 50 14.99 3.80 7.61
N ASP A 51 15.02 5.01 7.05
CA ASP A 51 16.24 5.67 6.55
C ASP A 51 16.99 4.84 5.49
N ARG A 52 16.24 4.08 4.69
CA ARG A 52 16.73 3.23 3.59
C ARG A 52 16.54 3.87 2.23
N ASP A 53 17.20 3.29 1.23
CA ASP A 53 17.17 3.79 -0.13
C ASP A 53 15.81 3.46 -0.78
N ALA A 54 14.95 4.46 -0.91
CA ALA A 54 13.56 4.37 -1.36
C ALA A 54 13.38 4.90 -2.81
N GLY A 55 12.40 4.37 -3.56
CA GLY A 55 12.06 4.84 -4.91
C GLY A 55 12.88 4.25 -6.06
N LYS A 56 13.58 3.12 -5.84
CA LYS A 56 14.38 2.46 -6.91
C LYS A 56 13.53 1.74 -7.95
N VAL A 57 12.50 1.02 -7.51
CA VAL A 57 11.66 0.20 -8.39
C VAL A 57 10.68 1.10 -9.13
N ARG A 58 10.66 1.00 -10.46
CA ARG A 58 9.76 1.79 -11.32
C ARG A 58 8.61 0.94 -11.83
N TYR A 59 7.43 1.55 -11.95
CA TYR A 59 6.26 0.92 -12.55
C TYR A 59 6.53 0.40 -13.97
N ARG A 60 5.85 -0.72 -14.32
CA ARG A 60 6.01 -1.44 -15.59
C ARG A 60 5.90 -0.49 -16.79
N THR A 61 7.04 -0.14 -17.39
CA THR A 61 7.09 0.76 -18.55
C THR A 61 7.02 0.02 -19.89
N ARG A 62 7.06 -1.32 -19.89
CA ARG A 62 6.95 -2.16 -21.09
C ARG A 62 6.15 -3.43 -20.76
N GLY A 63 5.15 -3.73 -21.60
CA GLY A 63 4.12 -4.73 -21.34
C GLY A 63 4.64 -6.13 -21.04
N PHE A 64 3.82 -6.89 -20.30
CA PHE A 64 3.77 -8.35 -20.09
C PHE A 64 5.06 -9.20 -20.09
N ASP A 65 6.26 -8.62 -19.98
CA ASP A 65 7.48 -9.41 -20.08
C ASP A 65 7.98 -9.83 -18.70
N ARG A 66 7.74 -11.12 -18.40
CA ARG A 66 8.43 -12.06 -17.49
C ARG A 66 8.73 -11.68 -16.03
N ASN A 67 8.79 -10.42 -15.65
CA ASN A 67 9.06 -9.98 -14.28
C ASN A 67 7.77 -9.40 -13.67
N SER A 68 7.27 -10.09 -12.66
CA SER A 68 6.17 -9.61 -11.83
C SER A 68 6.63 -8.38 -11.04
N PHE A 69 5.97 -7.24 -11.21
CA PHE A 69 6.22 -6.02 -10.43
C PHE A 69 6.14 -6.31 -8.93
N GLU A 70 5.16 -7.11 -8.52
CA GLU A 70 4.94 -7.56 -7.15
C GLU A 70 6.15 -8.35 -6.62
N LYS A 71 6.77 -9.16 -7.47
CA LYS A 71 7.99 -9.90 -7.10
C LYS A 71 9.20 -8.98 -7.00
N GLU A 72 9.35 -8.06 -7.96
CA GLU A 72 10.46 -7.12 -7.98
C GLU A 72 10.43 -6.20 -6.76
N ILE A 73 9.25 -5.66 -6.43
CA ILE A 73 9.10 -4.77 -5.30
C ILE A 73 9.21 -5.49 -3.95
N TRP A 74 8.75 -6.74 -3.87
CA TRP A 74 8.95 -7.57 -2.68
C TRP A 74 10.43 -7.84 -2.42
N ASN A 75 11.18 -8.29 -3.43
CA ASN A 75 12.61 -8.55 -3.30
C ASN A 75 13.38 -7.28 -2.88
N TYR A 76 13.02 -6.14 -3.47
CA TYR A 76 13.59 -4.84 -3.12
C TYR A 76 13.29 -4.46 -1.67
N PHE A 77 12.07 -4.68 -1.22
CA PHE A 77 11.68 -4.42 0.16
C PHE A 77 12.46 -5.30 1.15
N GLU A 78 12.56 -6.62 0.90
CA GLU A 78 13.35 -7.54 1.73
C GLU A 78 14.83 -7.13 1.80
N GLU A 79 15.42 -6.79 0.66
CA GLU A 79 16.83 -6.37 0.58
C GLU A 79 17.08 -5.12 1.43
N GLU A 80 16.33 -4.04 1.20
CA GLU A 80 16.60 -2.76 1.84
C GLU A 80 16.16 -2.71 3.31
N SER A 81 15.03 -3.33 3.67
CA SER A 81 14.54 -3.35 5.05
C SER A 81 15.49 -4.08 6.00
N SER A 82 16.15 -5.14 5.52
CA SER A 82 17.13 -5.92 6.31
C SER A 82 18.40 -5.15 6.70
N LEU A 83 18.62 -3.97 6.11
CA LEU A 83 19.80 -3.13 6.30
C LEU A 83 19.53 -1.94 7.25
N SER A 84 18.34 -1.84 7.84
CA SER A 84 17.99 -0.77 8.76
C SER A 84 18.39 -1.09 10.20
N ASP A 85 19.01 -0.13 10.88
CA ASP A 85 19.20 -0.14 12.34
C ASP A 85 18.03 0.54 13.09
N ARG A 86 17.11 1.16 12.36
CA ARG A 86 15.94 1.84 12.93
C ARG A 86 14.85 0.81 13.22
N GLU A 87 14.35 0.84 14.45
CA GLU A 87 13.24 0.02 14.89
C GLU A 87 11.89 0.63 14.47
N ILE A 88 10.99 -0.25 14.05
CA ILE A 88 9.57 -0.01 13.83
C ILE A 88 8.81 -1.02 14.71
N ASP A 89 7.61 -0.67 15.15
CA ASP A 89 6.74 -1.61 15.84
C ASP A 89 6.57 -2.90 15.02
N SER A 90 6.74 -4.04 15.69
CA SER A 90 6.77 -5.36 15.03
C SER A 90 5.45 -5.71 14.35
N ASP A 91 4.32 -5.26 14.90
CA ASP A 91 3.01 -5.54 14.31
C ASP A 91 2.82 -4.73 13.03
N VAL A 92 3.32 -3.49 13.00
CA VAL A 92 3.34 -2.64 11.80
C VAL A 92 4.23 -3.25 10.72
N MET A 93 5.45 -3.65 11.06
CA MET A 93 6.36 -4.29 10.10
C MET A 93 5.76 -5.58 9.54
N ALA A 94 5.25 -6.46 10.41
CA ALA A 94 4.64 -7.71 9.98
C ALA A 94 3.42 -7.47 9.08
N SER A 95 2.65 -6.42 9.33
CA SER A 95 1.54 -6.02 8.46
C SER A 95 2.01 -5.55 7.08
N ILE A 96 3.05 -4.71 7.03
CA ILE A 96 3.65 -4.23 5.79
C ILE A 96 4.26 -5.38 5.00
N GLU A 97 4.98 -6.29 5.65
CA GLU A 97 5.53 -7.50 5.03
C GLU A 97 4.42 -8.36 4.40
N ARG A 98 3.31 -8.60 5.12
CA ARG A 98 2.16 -9.33 4.56
C ARG A 98 1.55 -8.60 3.37
N MET A 99 1.38 -7.29 3.45
CA MET A 99 0.86 -6.48 2.34
C MET A 99 1.78 -6.51 1.12
N ALA A 100 3.09 -6.42 1.32
CA ALA A 100 4.08 -6.41 0.24
C ALA A 100 4.38 -7.82 -0.32
N SER A 101 4.09 -8.88 0.44
CA SER A 101 4.47 -10.24 0.10
C SER A 101 3.95 -10.70 -1.26
N TYR A 102 4.88 -11.16 -2.09
CA TYR A 102 4.59 -11.71 -3.40
C TYR A 102 3.99 -13.12 -3.30
N HIS A 103 2.91 -13.36 -4.04
CA HIS A 103 2.35 -14.69 -4.21
C HIS A 103 1.85 -14.94 -5.64
N ILE A 104 1.79 -16.23 -5.99
CA ILE A 104 1.18 -16.70 -7.24
C ILE A 104 -0.15 -17.37 -6.88
N VAL A 105 -1.22 -16.88 -7.49
CA VAL A 105 -2.54 -17.53 -7.41
C VAL A 105 -2.68 -18.48 -8.59
N TYR A 106 -3.12 -19.70 -8.29
CA TYR A 106 -3.46 -20.73 -9.27
C TYR A 106 -4.98 -20.86 -9.26
N PRO A 107 -5.71 -20.16 -10.14
CA PRO A 107 -7.16 -20.21 -10.16
C PRO A 107 -7.67 -21.54 -10.71
N ASP A 108 -8.80 -22.02 -10.16
CA ASP A 108 -9.54 -23.16 -10.70
C ASP A 108 -10.40 -22.68 -11.88
N GLY A 109 -9.85 -22.63 -13.10
CA GLY A 109 -10.59 -22.10 -14.25
C GLY A 109 -9.79 -21.95 -15.54
N PRO A 110 -10.33 -21.25 -16.56
CA PRO A 110 -9.63 -20.96 -17.81
C PRO A 110 -8.50 -19.93 -17.63
N ASP A 111 -8.50 -19.22 -16.51
CA ASP A 111 -7.49 -18.24 -16.17
C ASP A 111 -6.16 -18.94 -15.87
N GLY A 112 -5.07 -18.39 -16.40
CA GLY A 112 -3.74 -18.85 -16.05
C GLY A 112 -3.32 -18.39 -14.65
N PRO A 113 -2.25 -18.97 -14.08
CA PRO A 113 -1.66 -18.46 -12.85
C PRO A 113 -1.27 -16.99 -12.99
N TYR A 114 -1.53 -16.20 -11.95
CA TYR A 114 -1.21 -14.77 -11.96
C TYR A 114 -0.48 -14.35 -10.68
N SER A 115 0.32 -13.30 -10.83
CA SER A 115 1.08 -12.68 -9.75
C SER A 115 0.24 -11.66 -9.00
N THR A 116 0.42 -11.57 -7.69
CA THR A 116 -0.32 -10.63 -6.83
C THR A 116 0.44 -10.38 -5.52
N ALA A 117 0.04 -9.34 -4.79
CA ALA A 117 0.56 -8.98 -3.47
C ALA A 117 -0.58 -8.94 -2.44
N GLY A 118 -0.26 -9.11 -1.14
CA GLY A 118 -1.26 -9.14 -0.07
C GLY A 118 -2.13 -7.88 -0.03
N LEU A 119 -1.53 -6.73 -0.34
CA LEU A 119 -2.16 -5.41 -0.33
C LEU A 119 -3.42 -5.33 -1.21
N TYR A 120 -3.44 -6.03 -2.35
CA TYR A 120 -4.56 -5.93 -3.31
C TYR A 120 -5.88 -6.41 -2.68
N SER A 121 -5.81 -7.38 -1.78
CA SER A 121 -7.00 -7.85 -1.05
C SER A 121 -7.55 -6.75 -0.13
N CYS A 122 -6.69 -6.07 0.64
CA CYS A 122 -7.06 -4.97 1.52
C CYS A 122 -7.53 -3.75 0.72
N PHE A 123 -6.84 -3.40 -0.35
CA PHE A 123 -7.10 -2.20 -1.12
C PHE A 123 -8.45 -2.21 -1.84
N LYS A 124 -8.87 -3.36 -2.39
CA LYS A 124 -10.22 -3.54 -2.96
C LYS A 124 -11.34 -3.24 -1.97
N THR A 125 -11.10 -3.42 -0.68
CA THR A 125 -12.09 -3.13 0.36
C THR A 125 -12.13 -1.66 0.78
N VAL A 126 -11.17 -0.85 0.32
CA VAL A 126 -11.07 0.60 0.57
C VAL A 126 -11.54 1.40 -0.65
N LEU A 127 -11.34 0.86 -1.85
CA LEU A 127 -11.80 1.47 -3.10
C LEU A 127 -13.34 1.60 -3.12
N PRO A 128 -13.89 2.81 -3.35
CA PRO A 128 -15.31 3.00 -3.57
C PRO A 128 -15.81 2.24 -4.81
N SER A 129 -17.05 1.76 -4.76
CA SER A 129 -17.72 1.17 -5.92
C SER A 129 -17.66 2.09 -7.13
N GLY A 130 -17.16 1.59 -8.26
CA GLY A 130 -17.03 2.36 -9.51
C GLY A 130 -15.74 3.19 -9.64
N ALA A 131 -14.87 3.21 -8.63
CA ALA A 131 -13.57 3.89 -8.70
C ALA A 131 -12.68 3.37 -9.85
N GLY A 132 -12.85 2.11 -10.26
CA GLY A 132 -12.11 1.51 -11.39
C GLY A 132 -12.37 2.15 -12.76
N MET A 133 -13.34 3.07 -12.88
CA MET A 133 -13.58 3.85 -14.10
C MET A 133 -12.78 5.16 -14.15
N SER A 134 -12.12 5.53 -13.06
CA SER A 134 -11.27 6.72 -12.93
C SER A 134 -9.83 6.31 -12.60
N SER A 135 -8.83 7.11 -12.98
CA SER A 135 -7.42 6.84 -12.64
C SER A 135 -7.08 7.16 -11.17
N THR A 136 -8.05 7.68 -10.42
CA THR A 136 -7.89 8.18 -9.05
C THR A 136 -9.21 8.19 -8.31
N PHE A 137 -9.16 8.24 -6.98
CA PHE A 137 -10.33 8.28 -6.11
C PHE A 137 -10.04 9.10 -4.84
N SER A 138 -11.07 9.35 -4.03
CA SER A 138 -10.91 9.82 -2.66
C SER A 138 -11.44 8.78 -1.69
N LEU A 139 -10.84 8.68 -0.50
CA LEU A 139 -11.42 7.90 0.59
C LEU A 139 -12.85 8.37 0.86
N SER A 140 -13.78 7.43 1.05
CA SER A 140 -15.16 7.79 1.39
C SER A 140 -15.20 8.45 2.77
N GLN A 141 -16.19 9.32 3.00
CA GLN A 141 -16.40 9.93 4.32
C GLN A 141 -16.60 8.89 5.43
N GLU A 142 -17.19 7.74 5.09
CA GLU A 142 -17.33 6.59 5.99
C GLU A 142 -15.96 6.02 6.39
N VAL A 143 -15.07 5.79 5.43
CA VAL A 143 -13.71 5.30 5.72
C VAL A 143 -12.93 6.33 6.55
N ILE A 144 -13.00 7.61 6.19
CA ILE A 144 -12.35 8.70 6.94
C ILE A 144 -12.85 8.72 8.39
N TYR A 145 -14.18 8.67 8.58
CA TYR A 145 -14.80 8.67 9.90
C TYR A 145 -14.36 7.46 10.73
N ARG A 146 -14.44 6.25 10.15
CA ARG A 146 -14.01 5.00 10.78
C ARG A 146 -12.55 5.09 11.20
N VAL A 147 -11.66 5.55 10.32
CA VAL A 147 -10.23 5.64 10.63
C VAL A 147 -9.97 6.60 11.79
N LYS A 148 -10.57 7.78 11.75
CA LYS A 148 -10.39 8.83 12.76
C LYS A 148 -11.00 8.48 14.12
N LYS A 149 -12.11 7.73 14.15
CA LYS A 149 -12.89 7.48 15.37
C LYS A 149 -12.72 6.09 15.95
N GLU A 150 -12.26 5.13 15.17
CA GLU A 150 -12.15 3.73 15.61
C GLU A 150 -10.71 3.25 15.44
N VAL A 151 -10.19 3.24 14.21
CA VAL A 151 -8.89 2.62 13.91
C VAL A 151 -7.76 3.30 14.65
N ILE A 152 -7.51 4.59 14.40
CA ILE A 152 -6.36 5.30 15.00
C ILE A 152 -6.43 5.27 16.54
N LEU A 153 -7.63 5.34 17.10
CA LEU A 153 -7.84 5.34 18.54
C LEU A 153 -7.60 3.96 19.19
N SER A 154 -7.79 2.87 18.43
CA SER A 154 -7.49 1.51 18.89
C SER A 154 -6.01 1.13 18.83
N LEU A 155 -5.20 1.86 18.06
CA LEU A 155 -3.76 1.61 17.94
C LEU A 155 -3.00 2.16 19.16
N SER A 156 -1.95 1.45 19.58
CA SER A 156 -1.01 1.94 20.57
C SER A 156 -0.31 3.22 20.10
N GLU A 157 0.28 3.97 21.02
CA GLU A 157 0.99 5.21 20.67
C GLU A 157 2.18 4.94 19.73
N ALA A 158 2.93 3.86 19.96
CA ALA A 158 4.05 3.45 19.10
C ALA A 158 3.57 3.11 17.68
N VAL A 159 2.57 2.22 17.57
CA VAL A 159 1.98 1.82 16.28
C VAL A 159 1.42 3.04 15.54
N ARG A 160 0.73 3.94 16.25
CA ARG A 160 0.20 5.17 15.65
C ARG A 160 1.32 6.06 15.12
N GLY A 161 2.40 6.22 15.88
CA GLY A 161 3.56 7.02 15.48
C GLY A 161 4.21 6.51 14.20
N ASP A 162 4.43 5.21 14.10
CA ASP A 162 5.03 4.58 12.91
C ASP A 162 4.11 4.70 11.69
N VAL A 163 2.82 4.37 11.84
CA VAL A 163 1.84 4.46 10.76
C VAL A 163 1.66 5.91 10.27
N GLU A 164 1.65 6.88 11.19
CA GLU A 164 1.60 8.30 10.83
C GLU A 164 2.87 8.74 10.10
N GLY A 165 4.04 8.32 10.58
CA GLY A 165 5.34 8.63 9.96
C GLY A 165 5.44 8.11 8.54
N ILE A 166 5.12 6.82 8.35
CA ILE A 166 5.11 6.17 7.03
C ILE A 166 4.07 6.83 6.11
N GLY A 167 2.84 7.01 6.59
CA GLY A 167 1.76 7.62 5.81
C GLY A 167 2.11 9.04 5.34
N LYS A 168 2.77 9.84 6.18
CA LYS A 168 3.26 11.18 5.80
C LYS A 168 4.32 11.14 4.69
N ILE A 169 5.19 10.14 4.68
CA ILE A 169 6.19 9.96 3.63
C ILE A 169 5.52 9.49 2.33
N MET A 170 4.60 8.53 2.41
CA MET A 170 3.80 8.04 1.27
C MET A 170 3.14 9.19 0.52
N ARG A 171 2.66 10.23 1.22
CA ARG A 171 2.06 11.42 0.59
C ARG A 171 2.92 12.01 -0.51
N ARG A 172 4.24 12.07 -0.33
CA ARG A 172 5.15 12.68 -1.31
C ARG A 172 5.13 11.89 -2.61
N TYR A 173 5.31 10.59 -2.52
CA TYR A 173 5.32 9.67 -3.64
C TYR A 173 3.93 9.60 -4.33
N ILE A 174 2.83 9.55 -3.56
CA ILE A 174 1.45 9.67 -4.08
C ILE A 174 1.28 10.95 -4.91
N ASN A 175 1.77 12.08 -4.42
CA ASN A 175 1.65 13.36 -5.14
C ASN A 175 2.45 13.35 -6.46
N GLU A 176 3.61 12.69 -6.50
CA GLU A 176 4.38 12.49 -7.72
C GLU A 176 3.61 11.64 -8.73
N ASP A 177 2.98 10.57 -8.27
CA ASP A 177 2.15 9.68 -9.09
C ASP A 177 0.88 10.36 -9.60
N LEU A 178 0.19 11.13 -8.77
CA LEU A 178 -0.93 11.97 -9.20
C LEU A 178 -0.48 12.98 -10.26
N GLY A 179 0.71 13.57 -10.08
CA GLY A 179 1.34 14.43 -11.08
C GLY A 179 1.60 13.72 -12.40
N TYR A 180 2.05 12.47 -12.37
CA TYR A 180 2.23 11.63 -13.55
C TYR A 180 0.89 11.29 -14.22
N ILE A 181 -0.11 10.87 -13.44
CA ILE A 181 -1.46 10.55 -13.92
C ILE A 181 -2.07 11.75 -14.62
N ARG A 182 -2.05 12.93 -13.99
CA ARG A 182 -2.55 14.20 -14.56
C ARG A 182 -1.93 14.49 -15.92
N LYS A 183 -0.61 14.30 -16.06
CA LYS A 183 0.13 14.55 -17.30
C LYS A 183 -0.15 13.53 -18.41
N LYS A 184 -0.48 12.28 -18.06
CA LYS A 184 -0.52 11.15 -19.00
C LYS A 184 -1.92 10.64 -19.33
N TYR A 185 -2.88 10.78 -18.42
CA TYR A 185 -4.20 10.16 -18.51
C TYR A 185 -5.36 11.14 -18.71
N ARG A 186 -5.09 12.41 -19.03
CA ARG A 186 -6.12 13.48 -19.22
C ARG A 186 -7.17 13.45 -18.12
N TRP A 187 -6.72 13.89 -16.95
CA TRP A 187 -7.54 14.13 -15.77
C TRP A 187 -8.32 15.43 -15.91
#